data_AF-A0A257JZJ7-F1
#
_entry.id   AF-A0A257JZJ7-F1
#
_cell.length_a   1.000
_cell.length_b   1.000
_cell.length_c   1.000
_cell.angle_alpha   90.00
_cell.angle_beta   90.00
_cell.angle_gamma   90.00
#
_symmetry.space_group_name_H-M   'P 1'
#
loop_
_entity.id
_entity.type
_entity.pdbx_description
1 polymer ?
#
loop_
_entity_poly.entity_id
_entity_poly.type
_entity_poly.pdbx_seq_one_letter_code
_entity_poly.pdbx_strand_id
1 'polypeptide(L)' 'MKFKKGDRVELTEERNYPEGDKLPKGSKGTVTEVYEYDESYDIDFDDSSESHEILEKYLKRA' A
#
# COMPACT_ATOMS: atom_id res chain seq x y z
N MET A 1 -6.25 12.85 -0.51
CA MET A 1 -6.94 12.89 0.80
C MET A 1 -6.09 11.99 1.67
N LYS A 2 -5.26 12.54 2.56
CA LYS A 2 -4.17 11.75 3.17
C LYS A 2 -4.70 10.58 4.00
N PHE A 3 -4.10 9.41 3.83
CA PHE A 3 -4.37 8.24 4.67
C PHE A 3 -3.68 8.39 6.04
N LYS A 4 -4.15 7.64 7.02
CA LYS A 4 -3.59 7.59 8.38
C LYS A 4 -3.22 6.17 8.74
N LYS A 5 -2.28 6.02 9.68
CA LYS A 5 -1.97 4.72 10.28
C LYS A 5 -3.24 4.04 10.79
N GLY A 6 -3.43 2.78 10.40
CA GLY A 6 -4.62 1.97 10.68
C GLY A 6 -5.72 2.07 9.62
N ASP A 7 -5.63 2.99 8.65
CA ASP A 7 -6.60 3.04 7.54
C ASP A 7 -6.49 1.79 6.67
N ARG A 8 -7.64 1.30 6.20
CA ARG A 8 -7.73 0.23 5.22
C ARG A 8 -7.67 0.80 3.80
N VAL A 9 -6.80 0.23 3.00
CA VAL A 9 -6.53 0.67 1.63
C VAL A 9 -6.55 -0.49 0.66
N GLU A 10 -6.77 -0.17 -0.61
CA GLU A 10 -6.76 -1.11 -1.73
C GLU A 10 -5.90 -0.54 -2.86
N LEU A 11 -5.08 -1.40 -3.48
CA LEU A 11 -4.33 -1.05 -4.67
C LEU A 11 -5.26 -0.81 -5.87
N THR A 12 -5.05 0.32 -6.56
CA THR A 12 -5.81 0.69 -7.76
C THR A 12 -5.24 0.07 -9.04
N GLU A 13 -4.01 -0.45 -8.99
CA GLU A 13 -3.30 -1.13 -10.07
C GLU A 13 -2.35 -2.24 -9.53
N GLU A 14 -1.82 -3.06 -10.43
CA GLU A 14 -0.87 -4.12 -10.09
C GLU A 14 0.53 -3.55 -9.81
N ARG A 15 1.23 -4.10 -8.82
CA ARG A 15 2.62 -3.74 -8.48
C ARG A 15 3.52 -4.96 -8.60
N ASN A 16 4.66 -4.77 -9.26
CA ASN A 16 5.70 -5.79 -9.42
C ASN A 16 6.97 -5.28 -8.75
N TYR A 17 7.48 -6.03 -7.78
CA TYR A 17 8.67 -5.69 -7.02
C TYR A 17 9.88 -6.45 -7.55
N PRO A 18 11.08 -5.85 -7.50
CA PRO A 18 12.29 -6.45 -8.06
C PRO A 18 12.68 -7.76 -7.38
N GLU A 19 12.26 -8.00 -6.14
CA GLU A 19 12.52 -9.23 -5.37
C GLU A 19 11.56 -10.38 -5.71
N GLY A 20 10.68 -10.20 -6.71
CA GLY A 20 9.75 -11.22 -7.20
C GLY A 20 8.36 -11.13 -6.58
N ASP A 21 8.17 -10.26 -5.59
CA ASP A 21 6.87 -10.00 -5.00
C ASP A 21 5.94 -9.31 -6.02
N LYS A 22 4.70 -9.81 -6.09
CA LYS A 22 3.69 -9.29 -7.00
C LYS A 22 2.38 -9.08 -6.25
N LEU A 23 1.93 -7.84 -6.21
CA LEU A 23 0.66 -7.47 -5.61
C LEU A 23 -0.36 -7.17 -6.72
N PRO A 24 -1.42 -7.98 -6.88
CA PRO A 24 -2.44 -7.71 -7.87
C PRO A 24 -3.24 -6.44 -7.55
N LYS A 25 -3.83 -5.85 -8.58
CA LYS A 25 -4.85 -4.80 -8.42
C LYS A 25 -5.98 -5.34 -7.53
N GLY A 26 -6.40 -4.55 -6.55
CA GLY A 26 -7.43 -4.96 -5.61
C GLY A 26 -6.89 -5.60 -4.32
N SER A 27 -5.58 -5.82 -4.20
CA SER A 27 -4.98 -6.24 -2.93
C SER A 27 -5.25 -5.20 -1.85
N LYS A 28 -5.72 -5.67 -0.70
CA LYS A 28 -6.08 -4.85 0.44
C LYS A 28 -5.01 -4.93 1.51
N GLY A 29 -4.88 -3.85 2.26
CA GLY A 29 -3.91 -3.78 3.34
C GLY A 29 -4.23 -2.67 4.33
N THR A 30 -3.40 -2.58 5.36
CA THR A 30 -3.51 -1.58 6.42
C THR A 30 -2.29 -0.67 6.39
N VAL A 31 -2.51 0.64 6.47
CA VAL A 31 -1.41 1.61 6.61
C VAL A 31 -0.72 1.41 7.95
N THR A 32 0.57 1.08 7.94
CA THR A 32 1.40 0.90 9.14
C THR A 32 2.28 2.12 9.42
N GLU A 33 2.69 2.85 8.37
CA GLU A 33 3.47 4.09 8.47
C GLU A 33 3.04 5.12 7.41
N VAL A 34 3.24 6.41 7.71
CA VAL A 34 2.92 7.54 6.82
C VAL A 34 4.18 8.37 6.63
N TYR A 35 4.63 8.49 5.38
CA TYR A 35 5.80 9.29 5.02
C TYR A 35 5.34 10.62 4.40
N GLU A 36 5.43 11.70 5.18
CA GLU A 36 4.88 13.00 4.78
C GLU A 36 5.66 13.70 3.65
N TYR A 37 6.91 13.32 3.41
CA TYR A 37 7.78 13.98 2.43
C TYR A 37 7.50 13.54 0.98
N ASP A 38 7.30 12.24 0.76
CA ASP A 38 7.14 11.64 -0.58
C ASP A 38 5.71 11.20 -0.91
N GLU A 39 4.74 11.54 -0.03
CA GLU A 39 3.34 11.11 -0.15
C GLU A 39 3.20 9.58 -0.28
N SER A 40 4.05 8.84 0.44
CA SER A 40 4.08 7.38 0.50
C SER A 40 3.67 6.83 1.86
N TYR A 41 3.32 5.54 1.86
CA TYR A 41 2.77 4.84 3.01
C TYR A 41 3.31 3.41 3.02
N ASP A 42 3.77 2.92 4.17
CA ASP A 42 3.96 1.49 4.34
C ASP A 42 2.61 0.82 4.56
N ILE A 43 2.36 -0.22 3.77
CA ILE A 43 1.13 -0.98 3.80
C ILE A 43 1.45 -2.44 4.12
N ASP A 44 0.86 -2.96 5.18
CA ASP A 44 0.80 -4.39 5.47
C ASP A 44 -0.34 -5.01 4.68
N PHE A 45 -0.02 -5.73 3.60
CA PHE A 45 -0.99 -6.31 2.68
C PHE A 45 -1.45 -7.69 3.16
N ASP A 46 -2.76 -7.96 3.09
CA ASP A 46 -3.35 -9.20 3.59
C ASP A 46 -2.79 -10.46 2.89
N ASP A 47 -2.35 -10.31 1.64
CA ASP A 47 -1.83 -11.39 0.79
C ASP A 47 -0.28 -11.43 0.76
N SER A 48 0.40 -10.57 1.51
CA SER A 48 1.86 -10.56 1.62
C SER A 48 2.30 -10.83 3.06
N SER A 49 3.53 -11.30 3.23
CA SER A 49 4.17 -11.45 4.55
C SER A 49 5.01 -10.24 4.93
N GLU A 50 5.15 -9.27 4.04
CA GLU A 50 5.97 -8.08 4.20
C GLU A 50 5.14 -6.82 3.93
N SER A 51 5.51 -5.73 4.62
CA SER A 51 4.97 -4.41 4.33
C SER A 51 5.66 -3.81 3.11
N HIS A 52 4.90 -3.10 2.29
CA HIS A 52 5.41 -2.45 1.09
C HIS A 52 5.13 -0.95 1.11
N GLU A 53 6.12 -0.15 0.71
CA GLU A 53 5.95 1.30 0.53
C GLU A 53 5.18 1.61 -0.76
N ILE A 54 4.10 2.38 -0.65
CA ILE A 54 3.19 2.72 -1.76
C ILE A 54 2.89 4.22 -1.78
N LEU A 55 2.99 4.83 -2.96
CA LEU A 55 2.57 6.23 -3.19
C LEU A 55 1.03 6.38 -3.11
N GLU A 56 0.55 7.52 -2.58
CA GLU A 56 -0.89 7.82 -2.40
C GLU A 56 -1.72 7.54 -3.65
N LYS A 57 -1.18 7.90 -4.83
CA LYS A 57 -1.89 7.77 -6.12
C LYS A 57 -2.28 6.34 -6.50
N TYR A 58 -1.64 5.33 -5.90
CA TYR A 58 -1.93 3.92 -6.13
C TYR A 58 -2.90 3.32 -5.11
N LEU A 59 -3.38 4.11 -4.16
CA LEU A 59 -4.23 3.67 -3.07
C LEU A 59 -5.61 4.31 -3.17
N LYS A 60 -6.63 3.55 -2.76
CA LYS A 60 -7.95 4.07 -2.43
C LYS A 60 -8.41 3.48 -1.10
N ARG A 61 -9.41 4.08 -0.45
CA ARG A 61 -10.03 3.50 0.74
C ARG A 61 -10.72 2.17 0.39
N ALA A 62 -10.51 1.16 1.23
CA ALA A 62 -11.04 -0.20 1.05
C ALA A 62 -12.29 -0.49 1.89
#